data_AF-A0A660U4D7-F1
#
_entry.id   AF-A0A660U4D7-F1
#
_cell.length_a   1.000
_cell.length_b   1.000
_cell.length_c   1.000
_cell.angle_alpha   90.00
_cell.angle_beta   90.00
_cell.angle_gamma   90.00
#
_symmetry.space_group_name_H-M   'P 1'
#
loop_
_entity.id
_entity.type
_entity.pdbx_description
1 polymer ?
#
loop_
_entity_poly.entity_id
_entity_poly.type
_entity_poly.pdbx_seq_one_letter_code
_entity_poly.pdbx_strand_id
1 'polypeptide(L)' 'MKPRVAVVGSCNVDLIVKLPRLPAPGETVLGGEFARAFGGKGANQAVAAARLGADVSF' A
#
# COMPACT_ATOMS: atom_id res chain seq x y z
N MET A 1 21.80 17.50 10.33
CA MET A 1 21.54 16.13 10.82
C MET A 1 20.25 15.65 10.18
N LYS A 2 20.17 14.40 9.68
CA LYS A 2 18.90 13.87 9.13
C LYS A 2 17.92 13.58 10.28
N PRO A 3 16.63 13.94 10.17
CA PRO A 3 15.62 13.53 11.15
C PRO A 3 15.57 12.00 11.26
N ARG A 4 15.48 11.46 12.47
CA ARG A 4 15.31 10.01 12.70
C ARG A 4 13.84 9.72 12.95
N VAL A 5 13.29 8.74 12.24
CA VAL A 5 11.87 8.36 12.34
C VAL A 5 11.75 6.86 12.55
N ALA A 6 11.11 6.44 13.64
CA ALA A 6 10.71 5.05 13.85
C ALA A 6 9.22 4.90 13.47
N VAL A 7 8.90 3.97 12.58
CA VAL A 7 7.51 3.71 12.15
C VAL A 7 7.12 2.31 12.57
N VAL A 8 6.22 2.18 13.54
CA VAL A 8 5.65 0.88 13.94
C VAL A 8 4.27 0.74 13.30
N GLY A 9 4.11 -0.18 12.35
CA GLY A 9 2.84 -0.33 11.66
C GLY A 9 2.77 -1.51 10.69
N SER A 10 1.65 -1.58 9.95
CA SER A 10 1.40 -2.68 9.03
C SER A 10 2.24 -2.62 7.75
N CYS A 11 2.58 -3.80 7.23
CA CYS A 11 3.21 -4.02 5.94
C CYS A 11 2.43 -5.12 5.22
N ASN A 12 1.90 -4.81 4.05
CA ASN A 12 1.02 -5.71 3.30
C ASN A 12 1.49 -5.86 1.85
N VAL A 13 1.03 -6.93 1.21
CA VAL A 13 0.95 -7.02 -0.25
C VAL A 13 -0.47 -6.67 -0.65
N ASP A 14 -0.62 -5.59 -1.41
CA ASP A 14 -1.92 -5.16 -1.91
C ASP A 14 -2.24 -5.95 -3.18
N LEU A 15 -3.44 -6.55 -3.21
CA LEU A 15 -4.01 -7.23 -4.37
C LEU A 15 -5.03 -6.29 -4.98
N ILE A 16 -4.71 -5.73 -6.14
CA ILE A 16 -5.50 -4.67 -6.77
C ILE A 16 -6.18 -5.24 -8.01
N VAL A 17 -7.51 -5.15 -8.07
CA VAL A 17 -8.31 -5.52 -9.24
C VAL A 17 -9.05 -4.27 -9.71
N LYS A 18 -8.72 -3.79 -10.91
CA LYS A 18 -9.40 -2.65 -11.53
C LYS A 18 -10.56 -3.16 -12.39
N LEU A 19 -11.76 -2.67 -12.08
CA LEU A 19 -13.01 -3.01 -12.76
C LEU A 19 -13.75 -1.72 -13.16
N PRO A 20 -14.61 -1.75 -14.20
CA PRO A 20 -15.45 -0.60 -14.56
C PRO A 20 -16.42 -0.16 -13.44
N ARG A 21 -16.78 -1.08 -12.54
CA ARG A 21 -17.62 -0.85 -11.36
C ARG A 21 -17.36 -1.90 -10.28
N LEU A 22 -17.86 -1.66 -9.07
CA LEU A 22 -17.90 -2.66 -8.02
C LEU A 22 -18.91 -3.78 -8.34
N PRO A 23 -18.65 -5.03 -7.91
CA PRO A 23 -19.63 -6.12 -7.97
C PRO A 23 -20.84 -5.87 -7.06
N ALA A 24 -22.02 -6.34 -7.47
CA ALA A 24 -23.19 -6.42 -6.60
C ALA A 24 -23.13 -7.66 -5.69
N PRO A 25 -23.88 -7.70 -4.57
CA PRO A 25 -23.97 -8.91 -3.74
C PRO A 25 -24.42 -10.13 -4.55
N GLY A 26 -23.65 -11.22 -4.48
CA GLY A 26 -23.93 -12.48 -5.20
C GLY A 26 -23.49 -12.51 -6.67
N GLU A 27 -22.95 -11.41 -7.21
CA GLU A 27 -22.48 -11.33 -8.59
C GLU A 27 -21.03 -11.81 -8.74
N THR A 28 -20.74 -12.55 -9.82
CA THR A 28 -19.37 -12.81 -10.27
C THR A 28 -19.05 -11.94 -11.49
N VAL A 29 -18.03 -11.10 -11.40
CA VAL A 29 -17.55 -10.26 -12.51
C VAL A 29 -16.26 -10.86 -13.08
N LEU A 30 -16.25 -11.15 -14.38
CA LEU A 30 -15.08 -11.69 -15.09
C LEU A 30 -14.26 -10.58 -15.74
N GLY A 31 -12.95 -10.82 -15.87
CA GLY A 31 -12.00 -9.87 -16.46
C GLY A 31 -11.49 -8.82 -15.46
N GLY A 32 -11.11 -7.66 -15.98
CA GLY A 32 -10.42 -6.61 -15.22
C GLY A 32 -8.90 -6.70 -15.30
N GLU A 33 -8.22 -5.67 -14.79
CA GLU A 33 -6.77 -5.65 -14.70
C GLU A 33 -6.35 -6.01 -13.26
N PHE A 34 -5.52 -7.05 -13.12
CA PHE A 34 -4.95 -7.45 -11.84
C PHE A 34 -3.52 -6.94 -11.69
N ALA A 35 -3.23 -6.36 -10.52
CA ALA A 35 -1.89 -5.96 -10.14
C ALA A 35 -1.60 -6.34 -8.69
N ARG A 36 -0.31 -6.52 -8.39
CA ARG A 36 0.21 -6.66 -7.03
C ARG A 36 1.13 -5.49 -6.74
N ALA A 37 1.01 -4.92 -5.56
CA ALA A 37 1.85 -3.82 -5.10
C ALA A 37 2.26 -4.01 -3.64
N PHE A 38 3.30 -3.29 -3.22
CA PHE A 38 3.61 -3.15 -1.81
C PHE A 38 2.68 -2.10 -1.19
N GLY A 39 2.14 -2.42 -0.01
CA GLY A 39 1.21 -1.56 0.70
C GLY A 39 1.30 -1.73 2.21
N GLY A 40 0.22 -1.38 2.89
CA GLY A 40 0.21 -1.25 4.35
C GLY A 40 0.54 0.19 4.78
N LYS A 41 -0.27 0.72 5.71
CA LYS A 41 -0.16 2.12 6.12
C LYS A 41 1.19 2.42 6.76
N GLY A 42 1.72 1.49 7.56
CA GLY A 42 3.04 1.61 8.19
C GLY A 42 4.15 1.67 7.14
N ALA A 43 4.21 0.69 6.25
CA ALA A 43 5.20 0.65 5.18
C ALA A 43 5.13 1.90 4.27
N ASN A 44 3.93 2.35 3.89
CA ASN A 44 3.75 3.55 3.07
C ASN A 44 4.25 4.81 3.77
N GLN A 45 4.00 4.95 5.08
CA GLN A 45 4.51 6.08 5.88
C GLN A 45 6.04 6.03 6.01
N ALA A 46 6.62 4.84 6.25
CA ALA A 46 8.06 4.65 6.34
C ALA A 46 8.78 5.04 5.03
N VAL A 47 8.26 4.58 3.89
CA VAL A 47 8.79 4.94 2.56
C VAL A 47 8.64 6.44 2.30
N ALA A 48 7.50 7.04 2.66
CA ALA A 48 7.30 8.48 2.49
C ALA A 48 8.31 9.31 3.32
N ALA A 49 8.53 8.95 4.58
CA ALA A 49 9.51 9.60 5.45
C ALA A 49 10.94 9.46 4.89
N ALA A 50 11.32 8.27 4.42
CA ALA A 50 12.63 8.03 3.82
C ALA A 50 12.83 8.87 2.54
N ARG A 51 11.80 8.98 1.68
CA ARG A 51 11.83 9.82 0.47
C ARG A 51 11.95 11.31 0.77
N LEU A 52 11.45 11.75 1.93
CA LEU A 52 11.60 13.13 2.43
C LEU A 52 12.96 13.39 3.12
N GLY A 53 13.84 12.39 3.20
CA GLY A 53 15.20 12.53 3.70
C GLY A 53 15.42 12.13 5.15
N ALA A 54 14.43 11.52 5.81
CA ALA A 54 14.61 10.95 7.15
C ALA A 54 15.47 9.68 7.12
N ASP A 55 16.18 9.43 8.22
CA ASP A 55 16.76 8.13 8.56
C ASP A 55 15.69 7.29 9.26
N VAL A 56 15.18 6.25 8.56
CA VAL A 56 13.97 5.52 8.96
C VAL A 56 14.33 4.15 9.51
N SER A 57 13.75 3.80 10.66
CA SER A 57 13.62 2.42 11.15
C SER A 57 12.15 2.03 11.10
N PHE A 58 11.84 0.85 10.58
CA PHE A 58 10.49 0.32 10.46
C PHE A 58 10.39 -0.99 11.22
#